data_AF-A0A536QNI3-F1
#
_entry.id   AF-A0A536QNI3-F1
#
_cell.length_a   1.000
_cell.length_b   1.000
_cell.length_c   1.000
_cell.angle_alpha   90.00
_cell.angle_beta   90.00
_cell.angle_gamma   90.00
#
_symmetry.space_group_name_H-M   'P 1'
#
loop_
_entity.id
_entity.type
_entity.pdbx_description
1 polymer ?
#
loop_
_entity_poly.entity_id
_entity_poly.type
_entity_poly.pdbx_seq_one_letter_code
_entity_poly.pdbx_strand_id
1 'polypeptide(L)'
;MKGRLLAGVLLCGLALSACGGPASGGGNETAADALNRGLAAHAAGKLDEAVAAYFTTLSKDPKNQFAYYNLGEIAQRQSRFVAAESYYRLALDLDPKMESALFNLAIVRTNAGATADAVALYKQVIAVNANNAAAHFNLGLLYRQLGQTADAQTELATAQRLDPKLVAPSPSASPARQVTPSPTR
;
A
#
# COMPACT_ATOMS: atom_id res chain seq x y z
N MET A 1 31.69 -29.05 14.81
CA MET A 1 31.72 -28.58 16.22
C MET A 1 30.85 -27.34 16.31
N LYS A 2 29.79 -27.40 17.13
CA LYS A 2 28.80 -26.33 17.31
C LYS A 2 29.38 -25.29 18.28
N GLY A 3 29.48 -24.03 17.87
CA GLY A 3 29.86 -22.91 18.74
C GLY A 3 28.69 -21.96 18.92
N ARG A 4 28.00 -22.04 20.06
CA ARG A 4 27.10 -21.01 20.58
C ARG A 4 27.94 -20.05 21.41
N LEU A 5 27.80 -18.74 21.22
CA LEU A 5 28.21 -17.74 22.21
C LEU A 5 27.08 -16.74 22.41
N LEU A 6 26.78 -16.56 23.69
CA LEU A 6 25.72 -15.76 24.27
C LEU A 6 26.20 -14.31 24.52
N ALA A 7 25.21 -13.42 24.53
CA ALA A 7 25.06 -12.25 25.39
C ALA A 7 26.08 -11.10 25.26
N GLY A 8 25.52 -9.93 24.93
CA GLY A 8 26.17 -8.63 25.07
C GLY A 8 25.17 -7.50 24.89
N VAL A 9 24.17 -7.42 25.78
CA VAL A 9 23.29 -6.25 25.88
C VAL A 9 24.10 -5.14 26.54
N LEU A 10 24.43 -4.08 25.79
CA LEU A 10 25.00 -2.87 26.33
C LEU A 10 23.85 -1.91 26.69
N LEU A 11 23.50 -1.86 27.98
CA LEU A 11 22.76 -0.73 28.55
C LEU A 11 23.69 0.47 28.64
N CYS A 12 23.32 1.59 28.01
CA CYS A 12 23.82 2.90 28.36
C CYS A 12 22.64 3.82 28.70
N GLY A 13 22.72 4.45 29.87
CA GLY A 13 21.60 5.07 30.57
C GLY A 13 21.27 6.51 30.17
N LEU A 14 19.99 6.83 30.37
CA LEU A 14 19.43 8.05 30.98
C LEU A 14 19.91 9.43 30.52
N ALA A 15 18.99 10.13 29.84
CA ALA A 15 18.69 11.52 30.14
C ALA A 15 17.16 11.69 30.25
N LEU A 16 16.68 11.84 31.49
CA LEU A 16 15.33 12.24 31.83
C LEU A 16 15.24 13.77 31.71
N SER A 17 14.25 14.27 30.96
CA SER A 17 13.62 15.56 31.22
C SER A 17 12.15 15.48 30.82
N ALA A 18 11.31 15.72 31.83
CA ALA A 18 9.87 15.51 31.85
C ALA A 18 9.10 16.63 31.14
N CYS A 19 7.94 16.28 30.57
CA CYS A 19 6.61 16.79 30.93
C CYS A 19 5.63 16.55 29.77
N GLY A 20 4.65 15.66 29.98
CA GLY A 20 3.60 15.40 29.01
C GLY A 20 2.68 14.25 29.41
N GLY A 21 1.91 14.47 30.48
CA GLY A 21 0.63 13.82 30.86
C GLY A 21 0.46 12.29 30.77
N PRO A 22 -0.04 11.60 31.81
CA PRO A 22 -0.57 10.26 31.62
C PRO A 22 -1.86 10.38 30.81
N ALA A 23 -1.85 9.91 29.57
CA ALA A 23 -3.09 9.62 28.85
C ALA A 23 -3.83 8.53 29.64
N SER A 24 -4.93 8.94 30.26
CA SER A 24 -5.87 8.10 30.98
C SER A 24 -6.49 7.07 30.03
N GLY A 25 -5.90 5.89 29.94
CA GLY A 25 -6.46 4.73 29.24
C GLY A 25 -5.94 3.38 29.76
N GLY A 26 -5.23 3.38 30.89
CA GLY A 26 -4.58 2.19 31.43
C GLY A 26 -5.50 1.42 32.38
N GLY A 27 -6.20 0.42 31.86
CA GLY A 27 -6.83 -0.60 32.68
C GLY A 27 -7.55 -1.71 31.92
N ASN A 28 -8.26 -1.38 30.83
CA ASN A 28 -9.12 -2.35 30.15
C ASN A 28 -9.33 -2.10 28.64
N GLU A 29 -8.49 -1.29 27.98
CA GLU A 29 -8.63 -1.08 26.54
C GLU A 29 -8.27 -2.37 25.78
N THR A 30 -9.21 -2.90 25.00
CA THR A 30 -9.00 -4.08 24.15
C THR A 30 -8.29 -3.69 22.85
N ALA A 31 -7.80 -4.69 22.09
CA ALA A 31 -7.26 -4.44 20.74
C ALA A 31 -8.32 -3.81 19.81
N ALA A 32 -9.58 -4.22 19.97
CA ALA A 32 -10.71 -3.68 19.21
C ALA A 32 -11.02 -2.22 19.58
N ASP A 33 -10.97 -1.87 20.87
CA ASP A 33 -11.16 -0.48 21.32
C ASP A 33 -10.06 0.43 20.76
N ALA A 34 -8.80 -0.02 20.85
CA ALA A 34 -7.67 0.70 20.26
C ALA A 34 -7.81 0.84 18.74
N LEU A 35 -8.30 -0.19 18.05
CA LEU A 35 -8.53 -0.15 16.60
C LEU A 35 -9.62 0.87 16.26
N ASN A 36 -10.74 0.86 16.97
CA ASN A 36 -11.84 1.80 16.77
C ASN A 36 -11.41 3.25 17.02
N ARG A 37 -10.59 3.48 18.07
CA ARG A 37 -9.99 4.79 18.34
C ARG A 37 -9.05 5.22 17.23
N GLY A 38 -8.24 4.31 16.69
CA GLY A 38 -7.39 4.57 15.54
C GLY A 38 -8.18 4.96 14.29
N LEU A 39 -9.24 4.20 13.97
CA LEU A 39 -10.14 4.50 12.85
C LEU A 39 -10.81 5.87 13.01
N ALA A 40 -11.31 6.20 14.21
CA ALA A 40 -11.93 7.49 14.49
C ALA A 40 -10.93 8.65 14.35
N ALA A 41 -9.72 8.51 14.87
CA ALA A 41 -8.65 9.51 14.72
C ALA A 41 -8.22 9.67 13.26
N HIS A 42 -8.11 8.56 12.51
CA HIS A 42 -7.76 8.57 11.09
C HIS A 42 -8.82 9.31 10.27
N ALA A 43 -10.11 9.02 10.49
CA ALA A 43 -11.23 9.71 9.85
C ALA A 43 -11.25 11.22 10.18
N ALA A 44 -10.84 11.60 11.39
CA ALA A 44 -10.70 12.99 11.81
C ALA A 44 -9.42 13.68 11.28
N GLY A 45 -8.57 12.99 10.53
CA GLY A 45 -7.31 13.53 10.01
C GLY A 45 -6.19 13.64 11.06
N LYS A 46 -6.40 13.12 12.27
CA LYS A 46 -5.44 13.15 13.38
C LYS A 46 -4.45 11.98 13.25
N LEU A 47 -3.54 12.10 12.28
CA LEU A 47 -2.72 10.97 11.85
C LEU A 47 -1.79 10.43 12.94
N ASP A 48 -1.22 11.29 13.80
CA ASP A 48 -0.33 10.84 14.87
C ASP A 48 -1.09 10.08 15.96
N GLU A 49 -2.29 10.52 16.33
CA GLU A 49 -3.19 9.81 17.25
C GLU A 49 -3.61 8.45 16.67
N ALA A 50 -3.91 8.40 15.37
CA ALA A 50 -4.27 7.17 14.67
C ALA A 50 -3.12 6.15 14.68
N VAL A 51 -1.90 6.59 14.35
CA VAL A 51 -0.70 5.75 14.38
C VAL A 51 -0.46 5.17 15.78
N ALA A 52 -0.54 5.99 16.83
CA ALA A 52 -0.37 5.52 18.21
C ALA A 52 -1.43 4.48 18.60
N ALA A 53 -2.67 4.68 18.18
CA ALA A 53 -3.76 3.74 18.43
C ALA A 53 -3.57 2.41 17.66
N TYR A 54 -3.15 2.45 16.39
CA TYR A 54 -2.87 1.23 15.62
C TYR A 54 -1.68 0.44 16.18
N PHE A 55 -0.62 1.10 16.65
CA PHE A 55 0.46 0.40 17.37
C PHE A 55 -0.02 -0.17 18.71
N THR A 56 -0.95 0.50 19.39
CA THR A 56 -1.61 -0.07 20.59
C THR A 56 -2.41 -1.32 20.23
N THR A 57 -3.15 -1.32 19.12
CA THR A 57 -3.82 -2.52 18.58
C THR A 57 -2.81 -3.63 18.36
N LEU A 58 -1.71 -3.37 17.64
CA LEU A 58 -0.71 -4.38 17.32
C LEU A 58 0.06 -4.90 18.54
N SER A 59 0.20 -4.10 19.60
CA SER A 59 0.80 -4.55 20.86
C SER A 59 -0.06 -5.60 21.59
N LYS A 60 -1.39 -5.55 21.37
CA LYS A 60 -2.39 -6.43 22.01
C LYS A 60 -2.80 -7.59 21.08
N ASP A 61 -2.87 -7.33 19.79
CA ASP A 61 -3.17 -8.26 18.72
C ASP A 61 -2.17 -8.07 17.56
N PRO A 62 -1.01 -8.75 17.61
CA PRO A 62 0.01 -8.63 16.57
C PRO A 62 -0.41 -9.13 15.19
N LYS A 63 -1.55 -9.83 15.09
CA LYS A 63 -2.10 -10.40 13.85
C LYS A 63 -3.28 -9.58 13.31
N ASN A 64 -3.42 -8.34 13.75
CA ASN A 64 -4.48 -7.47 13.26
C ASN A 64 -4.15 -6.89 11.88
N GLN A 65 -4.65 -7.52 10.80
CA GLN A 65 -4.41 -7.05 9.44
C GLN A 65 -4.94 -5.62 9.18
N PHE A 66 -6.03 -5.22 9.85
CA PHE A 66 -6.62 -3.89 9.68
C PHE A 66 -5.70 -2.79 10.21
N ALA A 67 -5.03 -3.01 11.34
CA ALA A 67 -4.06 -2.05 11.88
C ALA A 67 -2.87 -1.86 10.92
N TYR A 68 -2.32 -2.94 10.37
CA TYR A 68 -1.27 -2.84 9.34
C TYR A 68 -1.76 -2.11 8.09
N TYR A 69 -2.94 -2.46 7.56
CA TYR A 69 -3.51 -1.78 6.40
C TYR A 69 -3.62 -0.26 6.62
N ASN A 70 -4.19 0.18 7.73
CA ASN A 70 -4.36 1.61 8.02
C ASN A 70 -3.02 2.34 8.26
N LEU A 71 -2.03 1.68 8.88
CA LEU A 71 -0.67 2.22 8.97
C LEU A 71 -0.05 2.41 7.57
N GLY A 72 -0.31 1.49 6.65
CA GLY A 72 0.07 1.60 5.25
C GLY A 72 -0.57 2.81 4.56
N GLU A 73 -1.87 3.03 4.76
CA GLU A 73 -2.56 4.21 4.21
C GLU A 73 -1.99 5.53 4.73
N ILE A 74 -1.76 5.62 6.05
CA ILE A 74 -1.16 6.82 6.66
C ILE A 74 0.25 7.04 6.10
N ALA A 75 1.07 6.01 6.03
CA ALA A 75 2.42 6.11 5.46
C ALA A 75 2.40 6.57 4.00
N GLN A 76 1.46 6.07 3.19
CA GLN A 76 1.30 6.48 1.80
C GLN A 76 0.86 7.95 1.69
N ARG A 77 -0.08 8.42 2.51
CA ARG A 77 -0.50 9.83 2.56
C ARG A 77 0.65 10.78 2.94
N GLN A 78 1.59 10.28 3.74
CA GLN A 78 2.81 11.00 4.13
C GLN A 78 3.97 10.81 3.12
N SER A 79 3.71 10.21 1.96
CA SER A 79 4.71 9.89 0.92
C SER A 79 5.85 8.98 1.40
N ARG A 80 5.65 8.23 2.49
CA ARG A 80 6.59 7.23 3.03
C ARG A 80 6.36 5.88 2.34
N PHE A 81 6.60 5.82 1.03
CA PHE A 81 6.21 4.69 0.19
C PHE A 81 6.84 3.34 0.58
N VAL A 82 8.08 3.32 1.06
CA VAL A 82 8.74 2.08 1.52
C VAL A 82 8.05 1.51 2.78
N ALA A 83 7.65 2.39 3.70
CA ALA A 83 6.91 1.99 4.89
C ALA A 83 5.49 1.52 4.51
N ALA A 84 4.82 2.22 3.59
CA ALA A 84 3.52 1.81 3.08
C ALA A 84 3.55 0.41 2.45
N GLU A 85 4.53 0.15 1.57
CA GLU A 85 4.75 -1.18 0.97
C GLU A 85 4.92 -2.26 2.05
N SER A 86 5.73 -1.98 3.08
CA SER A 86 5.99 -2.93 4.16
C SER A 86 4.71 -3.25 4.95
N TYR A 87 3.92 -2.23 5.30
CA TYR A 87 2.68 -2.42 6.05
C TYR A 87 1.59 -3.12 5.24
N TYR A 88 1.42 -2.80 3.95
CA TYR A 88 0.47 -3.52 3.12
C TYR A 88 0.86 -4.98 2.94
N ARG A 89 2.15 -5.29 2.79
CA ARG A 89 2.62 -6.69 2.77
C ARG A 89 2.31 -7.42 4.07
N LEU A 90 2.56 -6.81 5.23
CA LEU A 90 2.20 -7.40 6.52
C LEU A 90 0.70 -7.66 6.65
N ALA A 91 -0.16 -6.77 6.13
CA ALA A 91 -1.60 -7.03 6.07
C ALA A 91 -1.94 -8.22 5.15
N LEU A 92 -1.28 -8.33 3.99
CA LEU A 92 -1.50 -9.40 3.01
C LEU A 92 -0.93 -10.76 3.44
N ASP A 93 0.13 -10.77 4.26
CA ASP A 93 0.65 -12.00 4.87
C ASP A 93 -0.37 -12.62 5.84
N LEU A 94 -1.25 -11.79 6.42
CA LEU A 94 -2.32 -12.20 7.33
C LEU A 94 -3.63 -12.48 6.59
N ASP A 95 -3.99 -11.65 5.60
CA ASP A 95 -5.12 -11.85 4.70
C ASP A 95 -4.71 -11.62 3.24
N PRO A 96 -4.34 -12.70 2.50
CA PRO A 96 -3.91 -12.60 1.11
C PRO A 96 -5.00 -12.09 0.14
N LYS A 97 -6.25 -12.04 0.57
CA LYS A 97 -7.39 -11.60 -0.26
C LYS A 97 -7.91 -10.21 0.14
N MET A 98 -7.18 -9.48 0.98
CA MET A 98 -7.54 -8.12 1.37
C MET A 98 -7.44 -7.18 0.15
N GLU A 99 -8.55 -7.02 -0.56
CA GLU A 99 -8.65 -6.29 -1.84
C GLU A 99 -8.05 -4.89 -1.76
N SER A 100 -8.34 -4.15 -0.69
CA SER A 100 -7.85 -2.80 -0.47
C SER A 100 -6.33 -2.74 -0.30
N ALA A 101 -5.73 -3.70 0.41
CA ALA A 101 -4.29 -3.79 0.58
C ALA A 101 -3.59 -4.18 -0.73
N LEU A 102 -4.14 -5.13 -1.49
CA LEU A 102 -3.65 -5.48 -2.83
C LEU A 102 -3.67 -4.26 -3.76
N PHE A 103 -4.78 -3.53 -3.78
CA PHE A 103 -4.96 -2.37 -4.65
C PHE A 103 -4.01 -1.23 -4.29
N ASN A 104 -3.88 -0.88 -3.00
CA ASN A 104 -2.96 0.17 -2.58
C ASN A 104 -1.49 -0.22 -2.77
N LEU A 105 -1.14 -1.49 -2.54
CA LEU A 105 0.21 -1.98 -2.85
C LEU A 105 0.48 -1.89 -4.36
N ALA A 106 -0.48 -2.22 -5.22
CA ALA A 106 -0.34 -2.07 -6.67
C ALA A 106 -0.07 -0.62 -7.08
N ILE A 107 -0.75 0.35 -6.45
CA ILE A 107 -0.49 1.79 -6.66
C ILE A 107 0.93 2.16 -6.23
N VAL A 108 1.37 1.71 -5.05
CA VAL A 108 2.72 1.98 -4.55
C VAL A 108 3.78 1.42 -5.52
N ARG A 109 3.60 0.18 -6.00
CA ARG A 109 4.52 -0.44 -6.98
C ARG A 109 4.48 0.25 -8.33
N THR A 110 3.32 0.74 -8.77
CA THR A 110 3.19 1.57 -9.99
C THR A 110 4.01 2.85 -9.88
N ASN A 111 3.86 3.58 -8.77
CA ASN A 111 4.60 4.82 -8.53
C ASN A 111 6.12 4.60 -8.40
N ALA A 112 6.53 3.42 -7.92
CA ALA A 112 7.93 3.02 -7.87
C ALA A 112 8.50 2.56 -9.22
N GLY A 113 7.70 2.50 -10.29
CA GLY A 113 8.11 1.99 -11.59
C GLY A 113 8.29 0.46 -11.64
N ALA A 114 7.86 -0.26 -10.60
CA ALA A 114 7.90 -1.72 -10.54
C ALA A 114 6.70 -2.32 -11.29
N THR A 115 6.66 -2.08 -12.60
CA THR A 115 5.50 -2.34 -13.46
C THR A 115 5.05 -3.81 -13.45
N ALA A 116 5.98 -4.76 -13.49
CA ALA A 116 5.64 -6.19 -13.50
C ALA A 116 4.91 -6.62 -12.21
N ASP A 117 5.38 -6.14 -11.04
CA ASP A 117 4.74 -6.42 -9.75
C ASP A 117 3.36 -5.77 -9.67
N ALA A 118 3.24 -4.52 -10.13
CA ALA A 118 1.97 -3.81 -10.15
C ALA A 118 0.92 -4.52 -11.00
N VAL A 119 1.30 -5.01 -12.20
CA VAL A 119 0.43 -5.82 -13.06
C VAL A 119 -0.05 -7.07 -12.32
N ALA A 120 0.85 -7.79 -11.65
CA ALA A 120 0.49 -8.98 -10.89
C ALA A 120 -0.49 -8.67 -9.75
N LEU A 121 -0.28 -7.57 -9.03
CA LEU A 121 -1.16 -7.15 -7.93
C LEU A 121 -2.53 -6.72 -8.44
N TYR A 122 -2.63 -5.92 -9.51
CA TYR A 122 -3.95 -5.55 -10.06
C TYR A 122 -4.72 -6.77 -10.58
N LYS A 123 -4.05 -7.77 -11.16
CA LYS A 123 -4.68 -9.05 -11.50
C LYS A 123 -5.23 -9.78 -10.27
N GLN A 124 -4.52 -9.73 -9.15
CA GLN A 124 -5.02 -10.31 -7.89
C GLN A 124 -6.24 -9.55 -7.35
N VAL A 125 -6.26 -8.22 -7.44
CA VAL A 125 -7.45 -7.41 -7.11
C VAL A 125 -8.65 -7.85 -7.93
N ILE A 126 -8.48 -7.99 -9.26
CA ILE A 126 -9.54 -8.44 -10.18
C ILE A 126 -9.96 -9.90 -9.89
N ALA A 127 -9.03 -10.76 -9.49
CA ALA A 127 -9.35 -12.13 -9.09
C ALA A 127 -10.17 -12.20 -7.80
N VAL A 128 -9.95 -11.29 -6.85
CA VAL A 128 -10.76 -11.15 -5.63
C VAL A 128 -12.11 -10.51 -5.95
N ASN A 129 -12.12 -9.46 -6.77
CA ASN A 129 -13.31 -8.71 -7.16
C ASN A 129 -13.23 -8.33 -8.64
N ALA A 130 -13.90 -9.13 -9.47
CA ALA A 130 -13.94 -8.94 -10.92
C ALA A 130 -14.67 -7.66 -11.37
N ASN A 131 -15.34 -6.95 -10.45
CA ASN A 131 -16.05 -5.71 -10.73
C ASN A 131 -15.29 -4.46 -10.23
N ASN A 132 -14.03 -4.59 -9.81
CA ASN A 132 -13.21 -3.44 -9.41
C ASN A 132 -12.78 -2.63 -10.66
N ALA A 133 -13.60 -1.65 -11.03
CA ALA A 133 -13.39 -0.80 -12.20
C ALA A 133 -12.03 -0.08 -12.18
N ALA A 134 -11.58 0.38 -11.00
CA ALA A 134 -10.31 1.09 -10.86
C ALA A 134 -9.11 0.16 -11.07
N ALA A 135 -9.19 -1.11 -10.67
CA ALA A 135 -8.14 -2.09 -10.92
C ALA A 135 -8.01 -2.41 -12.41
N HIS A 136 -9.14 -2.64 -13.09
CA HIS A 136 -9.18 -2.78 -14.55
C HIS A 136 -8.60 -1.53 -15.25
N PHE A 137 -8.97 -0.34 -14.79
CA PHE A 137 -8.47 0.91 -15.37
C PHE A 137 -6.95 1.03 -15.24
N ASN A 138 -6.40 0.87 -14.03
CA ASN A 138 -4.97 0.98 -13.78
C ASN A 138 -4.17 -0.11 -14.49
N LEU A 139 -4.68 -1.35 -14.52
CA LEU A 139 -4.06 -2.44 -15.27
C LEU A 139 -4.01 -2.13 -16.78
N GLY A 140 -5.10 -1.61 -17.34
CA GLY A 140 -5.15 -1.20 -18.74
C GLY A 140 -4.17 -0.07 -19.08
N LEU A 141 -3.99 0.90 -18.18
CA LEU A 141 -2.96 1.94 -18.32
C LEU A 141 -1.54 1.36 -18.29
N LEU A 142 -1.26 0.41 -17.40
CA LEU A 142 0.04 -0.26 -17.33
C LEU A 142 0.32 -1.09 -18.59
N TYR A 143 -0.66 -1.84 -19.10
CA TYR A 143 -0.51 -2.57 -20.36
C TYR A 143 -0.22 -1.64 -21.53
N ARG A 144 -0.85 -0.47 -21.57
CA ARG A 144 -0.56 0.54 -22.59
C ARG A 144 0.87 1.05 -22.48
N GLN A 145 1.37 1.31 -21.27
CA GLN A 145 2.77 1.68 -21.04
C GLN A 145 3.75 0.60 -21.52
N LEU A 146 3.37 -0.68 -21.39
CA LEU A 146 4.14 -1.82 -21.86
C LEU A 146 4.00 -2.10 -23.37
N GLY A 147 3.15 -1.34 -24.09
CA GLY A 147 2.86 -1.57 -25.51
C GLY A 147 1.94 -2.78 -25.77
N GLN A 148 1.34 -3.35 -24.73
CA GLN A 148 0.38 -4.47 -24.81
C GLN A 148 -1.02 -3.93 -25.15
N THR A 149 -1.16 -3.43 -26.38
CA THR A 149 -2.34 -2.67 -26.82
C THR A 149 -3.65 -3.45 -26.74
N ALA A 150 -3.64 -4.74 -27.07
CA ALA A 150 -4.85 -5.58 -27.04
C ALA A 150 -5.35 -5.75 -25.59
N ASP A 151 -4.47 -6.16 -24.68
CA ASP A 151 -4.80 -6.30 -23.26
C ASP A 151 -5.26 -4.96 -22.66
N ALA A 152 -4.57 -3.87 -22.98
CA ALA A 152 -4.96 -2.53 -22.55
C ALA A 152 -6.39 -2.16 -22.97
N GLN A 153 -6.77 -2.43 -24.23
CA GLN A 153 -8.12 -2.14 -24.72
C GLN A 153 -9.18 -2.97 -23.97
N THR A 154 -8.92 -4.25 -23.75
CA THR A 154 -9.84 -5.14 -23.00
C THR A 154 -10.08 -4.65 -21.58
N GLU A 155 -9.01 -4.30 -20.86
CA GLU A 155 -9.10 -3.86 -19.47
C GLU A 155 -9.77 -2.48 -19.36
N LEU A 156 -9.39 -1.52 -20.20
CA LEU A 156 -9.98 -0.18 -20.21
C LEU A 156 -11.47 -0.19 -20.62
N ALA A 157 -11.85 -1.02 -21.59
CA ALA A 157 -13.25 -1.19 -21.96
C ALA A 157 -14.07 -1.81 -20.82
N THR A 158 -13.49 -2.76 -20.09
CA THR A 158 -14.13 -3.35 -18.90
C THR A 158 -14.29 -2.30 -17.80
N ALA A 159 -13.25 -1.52 -17.51
CA ALA A 159 -13.31 -0.42 -16.55
C ALA A 159 -14.43 0.58 -16.89
N GLN A 160 -14.51 1.02 -18.15
CA GLN A 160 -15.53 1.96 -18.61
C GLN A 160 -16.95 1.37 -18.56
N ARG A 161 -17.10 0.07 -18.81
CA ARG A 161 -18.39 -0.63 -18.67
C ARG A 161 -18.85 -0.66 -17.20
N LEU A 162 -17.92 -0.88 -16.27
CA LEU A 162 -18.20 -0.94 -14.83
C LEU A 162 -18.44 0.45 -14.23
N ASP A 163 -17.65 1.46 -14.65
CA ASP A 163 -17.83 2.86 -14.32
C ASP A 163 -17.63 3.75 -15.57
N PRO A 164 -18.73 4.23 -16.19
CA PRO A 164 -18.67 5.06 -17.40
C PRO A 164 -17.89 6.37 -17.25
N LYS A 165 -17.59 6.82 -16.02
CA LYS A 165 -16.78 8.02 -15.76
C LYS A 165 -15.29 7.75 -15.96
N LEU A 166 -14.85 6.50 -15.92
CA LEU A 166 -13.46 6.12 -16.17
C LEU A 166 -13.18 6.13 -17.67
N VAL A 167 -12.76 7.29 -18.16
CA VAL A 167 -12.35 7.48 -19.56
C VAL A 167 -10.84 7.50 -19.61
N ALA A 168 -10.25 6.55 -20.32
CA ALA A 168 -8.81 6.55 -20.54
C ALA A 168 -8.43 7.75 -21.41
N PRO A 169 -7.33 8.47 -21.10
CA PRO A 169 -6.89 9.54 -21.98
C PRO A 169 -6.54 8.95 -23.35
N SER A 170 -6.89 9.65 -24.42
CA SER A 170 -6.55 9.26 -25.79
C SER A 170 -5.05 8.94 -25.88
N PRO A 171 -4.63 7.93 -26.66
CA PRO A 171 -3.21 7.69 -26.88
C PRO A 171 -2.60 8.99 -27.43
N SER A 172 -1.70 9.62 -26.69
CA SER A 172 -0.94 10.76 -27.21
C SER A 172 -0.21 10.26 -28.45
N ALA A 173 -0.38 10.94 -29.59
CA ALA A 173 0.34 10.59 -30.80
C ALA A 173 1.86 10.78 -30.58
N SER A 174 2.55 9.70 -30.22
CA SER A 174 4.01 9.45 -30.23
C SER A 174 4.95 10.41 -29.44
N PRO A 175 6.03 9.91 -28.83
CA PRO A 175 7.36 10.37 -29.21
C PRO A 175 7.78 9.55 -30.43
N ALA A 176 8.08 10.24 -31.53
CA ALA A 176 8.62 9.62 -32.74
C ALA A 176 9.72 8.63 -32.38
N ARG A 177 9.62 7.39 -32.89
CA ARG A 177 10.77 6.50 -33.01
C ARG A 177 11.86 7.33 -33.68
N GLN A 178 12.93 7.67 -32.96
CA GLN A 178 14.11 8.29 -33.58
C GLN A 178 14.64 7.25 -34.56
N VAL A 179 14.24 7.39 -35.82
CA VAL A 179 14.92 6.74 -36.93
C VAL A 179 16.26 7.45 -37.00
N THR A 180 17.28 6.88 -36.37
CA THR A 180 18.66 7.27 -36.68
C THR A 180 18.86 6.99 -38.17
N PRO A 181 19.15 7.98 -39.01
CA PRO A 181 19.48 7.70 -40.40
C PRO A 181 20.74 6.84 -40.40
N SER A 182 20.67 5.67 -41.06
CA SER A 182 21.82 4.83 -41.35
C SER A 182 22.89 5.68 -42.03
N PRO A 183 24.18 5.60 -41.62
CA PRO A 183 25.23 6.33 -42.30
C PRO A 183 25.42 5.72 -43.70
N THR A 184 25.04 6.46 -44.73
CA THR A 184 25.33 6.08 -46.12
C THR A 184 26.81 6.34 -46.38
N ARG A 185 27.55 5.22 -46.48
CA ARG A 185 28.86 4.99 -47.11
C ARG A 185 30.03 5.92 -46.78
#